data_AF-A0A1G7TL19-F1
#
_entry.id   AF-A0A1G7TL19-F1
#
_cell.length_a   1.000
_cell.length_b   1.000
_cell.length_c   1.000
_cell.angle_alpha   90.00
_cell.angle_beta   90.00
_cell.angle_gamma   90.00
#
_symmetry.space_group_name_H-M   'P 1'
#
loop_
_entity.id
_entity.type
_entity.pdbx_description
1 polymer ?
#
loop_
_entity_poly.entity_id
_entity_poly.type
_entity_poly.pdbx_seq_one_letter_code
_entity_poly.pdbx_strand_id
1 'polypeptide(L)'
;MKYITLLAIIIVSITACQKDNQNFKLKTVTINAYTNKNSGLQHVYVRIVDAADQQRVIGKSASYPSNLPLPVTLGITSSLKQALYKQTCIVQLWADSTGLISSQKMNMDSYKIIFPLEMDVKNKDMDVTLSGNWD
;
A
#
# COMPACT_ATOMS: atom_id res chain seq x y z
N MET A 1 29.83 0.25 -45.91
CA MET A 1 28.76 -0.67 -45.45
C MET A 1 28.93 -1.15 -44.01
N LYS A 2 30.14 -1.49 -43.53
CA LYS A 2 30.38 -1.95 -42.13
C LYS A 2 29.94 -0.97 -41.02
N TYR A 3 30.01 0.34 -41.28
CA TYR A 3 29.61 1.37 -40.30
C TYR A 3 28.08 1.53 -40.18
N ILE A 4 27.34 1.21 -41.24
CA ILE A 4 25.87 1.34 -41.28
C ILE A 4 25.24 0.24 -40.42
N THR A 5 25.78 -0.97 -40.47
CA THR A 5 25.36 -2.09 -39.61
C THR A 5 25.67 -1.86 -38.12
N LEU A 6 26.77 -1.16 -37.81
CA LEU A 6 27.11 -0.82 -36.42
C LEU A 6 26.16 0.23 -35.83
N LEU A 7 25.74 1.21 -36.64
CA LEU A 7 24.81 2.25 -36.24
C LEU A 7 23.41 1.69 -35.94
N ALA A 8 22.97 0.70 -36.72
CA ALA A 8 21.68 0.04 -36.53
C ALA A 8 21.60 -0.74 -35.20
N ILE A 9 22.70 -1.37 -34.77
CA ILE A 9 22.77 -2.11 -33.49
C ILE A 9 22.70 -1.15 -32.29
N ILE A 10 23.35 0.02 -32.39
CA ILE A 10 23.30 1.04 -31.34
C ILE A 10 21.88 1.60 -31.18
N ILE A 11 21.18 1.88 -32.27
CA ILE A 11 19.83 2.46 -32.24
C ILE A 11 18.79 1.49 -31.63
N VAL A 12 18.96 0.18 -31.81
CA VAL A 12 18.07 -0.83 -31.20
C VAL A 12 18.33 -0.98 -29.69
N SER A 13 19.52 -0.63 -29.19
CA SER A 13 19.85 -0.72 -27.77
C SER A 13 19.34 0.45 -26.91
N ILE A 14 19.09 1.62 -27.50
CA ILE A 14 18.54 2.80 -26.77
C ILE A 14 17.00 2.79 -26.67
N THR A 15 16.31 1.96 -27.45
CA THR A 15 14.86 1.72 -27.29
C THR A 15 14.55 0.56 -26.34
N ALA A 16 15.57 0.02 -25.66
CA ALA A 16 15.41 -0.97 -24.62
C ALA A 16 14.54 -0.41 -23.47
N CYS A 17 13.26 -0.70 -23.56
CA CYS A 17 12.30 -0.82 -22.47
C CYS A 17 12.36 0.34 -21.44
N GLN A 18 11.63 1.42 -21.72
CA GLN A 18 11.14 2.28 -20.64
C GLN A 18 10.16 1.44 -19.78
N LYS A 19 10.70 0.76 -18.76
CA LYS A 19 9.91 0.10 -17.74
C LYS A 19 9.16 1.20 -17.02
N ASP A 20 7.89 1.36 -17.36
CA ASP A 20 6.98 2.28 -16.68
C ASP A 20 7.08 1.99 -15.19
N ASN A 21 7.64 2.95 -14.45
CA ASN A 21 7.92 2.82 -13.04
C ASN A 21 6.58 2.99 -12.32
N GLN A 22 5.75 1.94 -12.34
CA GLN A 22 4.44 1.91 -11.71
C GLN A 22 4.65 2.03 -10.20
N ASN A 23 4.60 3.27 -9.72
CA ASN A 23 4.76 3.56 -8.31
C ASN A 23 3.53 3.02 -7.57
N PHE A 24 3.77 2.13 -6.61
CA PHE A 24 2.72 1.65 -5.73
C PHE A 24 2.18 2.82 -4.92
N LYS A 25 0.85 2.95 -4.89
CA LYS A 25 0.14 3.96 -4.08
C LYS A 25 -0.61 3.25 -2.97
N LEU A 26 -0.18 3.48 -1.73
CA LEU A 26 -0.93 3.04 -0.56
C LEU A 26 -2.17 3.91 -0.40
N LYS A 27 -3.36 3.33 -0.56
CA LYS A 27 -4.64 4.04 -0.46
C LYS A 27 -5.40 3.76 0.83
N THR A 28 -5.21 2.57 1.40
CA THR A 28 -5.97 2.12 2.57
C THR A 28 -5.09 1.27 3.48
N VAL A 29 -5.49 1.18 4.75
CA VAL A 29 -4.94 0.23 5.72
C VAL A 29 -6.10 -0.39 6.50
N THR A 30 -6.03 -1.70 6.75
CA THR A 30 -7.03 -2.40 7.55
C THR A 30 -6.44 -2.74 8.91
N ILE A 31 -7.08 -2.29 9.98
CA ILE A 31 -6.75 -2.66 11.36
C ILE A 31 -7.65 -3.85 11.71
N ASN A 32 -7.04 -5.03 11.84
CA ASN A 32 -7.79 -6.25 12.18
C ASN A 32 -8.13 -6.32 13.66
N ALA A 33 -7.13 -6.00 14.50
CA ALA A 33 -7.26 -5.98 15.94
C ALA A 33 -6.20 -5.05 16.54
N TYR A 34 -6.48 -4.48 17.69
CA TYR A 34 -5.47 -3.86 18.54
C TYR A 34 -5.96 -3.82 19.99
N THR A 35 -5.04 -3.81 20.95
CA THR A 35 -5.38 -3.69 22.37
C THR A 35 -5.23 -2.24 22.79
N ASN A 36 -6.33 -1.59 23.16
CA ASN A 36 -6.28 -0.27 23.77
C ASN A 36 -6.20 -0.42 25.29
N LYS A 37 -5.05 -0.11 25.89
CA LYS A 37 -4.87 -0.14 27.36
C LYS A 37 -5.59 1.03 28.06
N ASN A 38 -5.93 2.09 27.34
CA ASN A 38 -6.65 3.25 27.86
C ASN A 38 -8.04 3.34 27.22
N SER A 39 -9.05 2.94 27.99
CA SER A 39 -10.47 2.91 27.62
C SER A 39 -11.14 4.29 27.48
N GLY A 40 -10.37 5.36 27.30
CA GLY A 40 -10.90 6.71 27.12
C GLY A 40 -11.46 6.92 25.71
N LEU A 41 -12.42 7.86 25.58
CA LEU A 41 -12.90 8.42 24.30
C LEU A 41 -11.76 9.21 23.61
N GLN A 42 -10.75 8.50 23.12
CA GLN A 42 -9.66 9.07 22.34
C GLN A 42 -9.84 8.75 20.87
N HIS A 43 -9.24 9.56 20.01
CA HIS A 43 -9.13 9.23 18.60
C HIS A 43 -7.81 8.49 18.31
N VAL A 44 -7.88 7.60 17.34
CA VAL A 44 -6.77 6.83 16.79
C VAL A 44 -6.57 7.15 15.32
N TYR A 45 -5.33 7.07 14.86
CA TYR A 45 -4.98 7.22 13.45
C TYR A 45 -3.74 6.38 13.13
N VAL A 46 -3.58 6.08 11.84
CA VAL A 46 -2.41 5.37 11.33
C VAL A 46 -1.45 6.37 10.69
N ARG A 47 -0.15 6.20 11.01
CA ARG A 47 0.97 6.80 10.27
C ARG A 47 1.76 5.70 9.59
N ILE A 48 2.25 6.02 8.41
CA ILE A 48 3.23 5.24 7.68
C ILE A 48 4.46 6.11 7.60
N VAL A 49 5.58 5.62 8.12
CA VAL A 49 6.85 6.34 8.13
C VAL A 49 7.91 5.58 7.35
N ASP A 50 8.90 6.31 6.84
CA ASP A 50 10.06 5.72 6.19
C ASP A 50 10.87 4.89 7.20
N ALA A 51 11.31 3.69 6.83
CA ALA A 51 12.11 2.87 7.74
C ALA A 51 13.53 3.40 7.96
N ALA A 52 14.07 4.18 7.00
CA ALA A 52 15.38 4.81 7.12
C ALA A 52 15.32 6.14 7.88
N ASP A 53 14.17 6.84 7.82
CA ASP A 53 13.90 8.08 8.55
C ASP A 53 12.49 8.03 9.17
N GLN A 54 12.41 7.60 10.42
CA GLN A 54 11.13 7.44 11.12
C GLN A 54 10.40 8.76 11.41
N GLN A 55 11.07 9.91 11.24
CA GLN A 55 10.43 11.22 11.35
C GLN A 55 9.69 11.60 10.06
N ARG A 56 10.09 11.00 8.92
CA ARG A 56 9.45 11.23 7.64
C ARG A 56 8.16 10.42 7.52
N VAL A 57 7.03 11.10 7.72
CA VAL A 57 5.69 10.54 7.45
C VAL A 57 5.44 10.51 5.94
N ILE A 58 5.19 9.31 5.41
CA ILE A 58 4.93 9.05 3.98
C ILE A 58 3.46 8.69 3.70
N GLY A 59 2.67 8.45 4.74
CA GLY A 59 1.22 8.31 4.65
C GLY A 59 0.54 8.48 6.00
N LYS A 60 -0.70 9.00 5.99
CA LYS A 60 -1.49 9.20 7.21
C LYS A 60 -2.97 8.99 6.94
N SER A 61 -3.68 8.38 7.89
CA SER A 61 -5.15 8.36 7.88
C SER A 61 -5.73 9.62 8.51
N ALA A 62 -7.05 9.81 8.38
CA ALA A 62 -7.77 10.68 9.29
C ALA A 62 -7.74 10.13 10.73
N SER A 63 -8.13 10.95 11.69
CA SER A 63 -8.34 10.53 13.08
C SER A 63 -9.77 10.02 13.25
N TYR A 64 -9.92 8.91 13.97
CA TYR A 64 -11.20 8.24 14.18
C TYR A 64 -11.40 7.85 15.65
N PRO A 65 -12.63 7.71 16.15
CA PRO A 65 -12.88 7.17 17.49
C PRO A 65 -12.17 5.83 17.77
N SER A 66 -11.60 5.66 18.95
CA SER A 66 -10.93 4.41 19.34
C SER A 66 -11.90 3.22 19.47
N ASN A 67 -13.21 3.46 19.59
CA ASN A 67 -14.25 2.43 19.63
C ASN A 67 -14.75 2.00 18.23
N LEU A 68 -13.95 2.20 17.17
CA LEU A 68 -14.27 1.70 15.83
C LEU A 68 -14.54 0.18 15.86
N PRO A 69 -15.55 -0.31 15.14
CA PRO A 69 -15.79 -1.74 14.98
C PRO A 69 -14.62 -2.36 14.20
N LEU A 70 -14.04 -3.44 14.72
CA LEU A 70 -12.91 -4.13 14.10
C LEU A 70 -13.38 -5.43 13.40
N PRO A 71 -12.84 -5.79 12.22
CA PRO A 71 -11.80 -5.07 11.48
C PRO A 71 -12.32 -3.77 10.85
N VAL A 72 -11.45 -2.76 10.73
CA VAL A 72 -11.79 -1.46 10.11
C VAL A 72 -10.78 -1.09 9.02
N THR A 73 -11.28 -0.64 7.88
CA THR A 73 -10.46 -0.14 6.78
C THR A 73 -10.47 1.38 6.77
N LEU A 74 -9.28 1.97 6.87
CA LEU A 74 -9.08 3.41 6.91
C LEU A 74 -8.46 3.89 5.59
N GLY A 75 -8.94 5.03 5.09
CA GLY A 75 -8.29 5.72 3.99
C GLY A 75 -6.95 6.31 4.41
N ILE A 76 -5.96 6.22 3.52
CA ILE A 76 -4.62 6.79 3.70
C ILE A 76 -4.40 7.85 2.63
N THR A 77 -4.15 9.07 3.08
CA THR A 77 -3.55 10.09 2.24
C THR A 77 -2.05 9.84 2.23
N SER A 78 -1.56 9.38 1.08
CA SER A 78 -0.19 8.94 0.94
C SER A 78 0.57 9.81 -0.06
N SER A 79 1.78 10.23 0.33
CA SER A 79 2.78 10.74 -0.60
C SER A 79 3.68 9.63 -1.15
N LEU A 80 3.43 8.36 -0.75
CA LEU A 80 4.17 7.19 -1.18
C LEU A 80 4.08 7.04 -2.70
N LYS A 81 5.16 7.45 -3.36
CA LYS A 81 5.49 7.14 -4.75
C LYS A 81 6.76 6.29 -4.72
N GLN A 82 6.68 5.11 -4.11
CA GLN A 82 7.84 4.26 -3.90
C GLN A 82 7.54 2.85 -4.41
N ALA A 83 8.59 2.20 -4.90
CA ALA A 83 8.59 0.77 -5.15
C ALA A 83 8.62 0.04 -3.81
N LEU A 84 7.52 -0.61 -3.42
CA LEU A 84 7.41 -1.39 -2.18
C LEU A 84 8.57 -2.39 -2.00
N TYR A 85 9.08 -2.94 -3.10
CA TYR A 85 10.16 -3.92 -3.11
C TYR A 85 11.56 -3.32 -2.82
N LYS A 86 11.74 -2.00 -2.84
CA LYS A 86 13.04 -1.36 -2.63
C LYS A 86 13.16 -0.62 -1.29
N GLN A 87 12.04 -0.13 -0.75
CA GLN A 87 12.04 0.72 0.44
C GLN A 87 10.92 0.25 1.38
N THR A 88 11.33 -0.30 2.53
CA THR A 88 10.39 -0.74 3.56
C THR A 88 9.85 0.45 4.33
N CYS A 89 8.63 0.35 4.84
CA CYS A 89 8.04 1.34 5.73
C CYS A 89 7.74 0.74 7.12
N ILE A 90 7.44 1.61 8.07
CA ILE A 90 6.93 1.24 9.39
C ILE A 90 5.50 1.75 9.48
N VAL A 91 4.58 0.85 9.81
CA VAL A 91 3.19 1.18 10.12
C VAL A 91 3.13 1.48 11.61
N GLN A 92 2.52 2.62 11.97
CA GLN A 92 2.38 3.08 13.34
C GLN A 92 0.92 3.37 13.63
N LEU A 93 0.40 2.81 14.72
CA LEU A 93 -0.90 3.17 15.28
C LEU A 93 -0.69 4.17 16.41
N TRP A 94 -1.39 5.28 16.35
CA TRP A 94 -1.29 6.37 17.32
C TRP A 94 -2.66 6.68 17.91
N ALA A 95 -2.66 7.20 19.13
CA ALA A 95 -3.77 7.91 19.71
C ALA A 95 -3.38 9.36 20.03
N ASP A 96 -4.35 10.27 19.93
CA ASP A 96 -4.13 11.71 20.15
C ASP A 96 -3.66 12.01 21.59
N SER A 97 -4.16 11.26 22.58
CA SER A 97 -3.88 11.46 24.01
C SER A 97 -2.66 10.68 24.52
N THR A 98 -2.47 9.43 24.07
CA THR A 98 -1.42 8.54 24.62
C THR A 98 -0.20 8.42 23.71
N GLY A 99 -0.24 9.01 22.51
CA GLY A 99 0.84 8.91 21.54
C GLY A 99 0.87 7.55 20.82
N LEU A 100 2.07 7.06 20.54
CA LEU A 100 2.29 5.82 19.80
C LEU A 100 1.75 4.61 20.59
N ILE A 101 0.78 3.90 20.03
CA ILE A 101 0.21 2.67 20.61
C ILE A 101 1.04 1.46 20.21
N SER A 102 1.36 1.35 18.92
CA SER A 102 2.11 0.23 18.37
C SER A 102 2.79 0.62 17.07
N SER A 103 3.90 -0.02 16.76
CA SER A 103 4.59 0.11 15.49
C SER A 103 5.06 -1.25 14.99
N GLN A 104 5.00 -1.44 13.68
CA GLN A 104 5.48 -2.66 13.04
C GLN A 104 6.16 -2.31 11.72
N LYS A 105 7.40 -2.78 11.55
CA LYS A 105 8.10 -2.70 10.26
C LYS A 105 7.46 -3.68 9.29
N MET A 106 7.19 -3.22 8.08
CA MET A 106 6.71 -4.08 6.99
C MET A 106 7.75 -5.17 6.72
N ASN A 107 7.32 -6.44 6.81
CA ASN A 107 8.16 -7.59 6.48
C ASN A 107 7.99 -7.96 5.01
N MET A 108 9.05 -7.73 4.21
CA MET A 108 9.09 -8.04 2.79
C MET A 108 9.41 -9.52 2.50
N ASP A 109 9.71 -10.33 3.50
CA ASP A 109 9.89 -11.77 3.32
C ASP A 109 8.55 -12.52 3.46
N SER A 110 7.57 -11.89 4.12
CA SER A 110 6.24 -12.48 4.39
C SER A 110 5.10 -11.68 3.75
N TYR A 111 5.38 -10.81 2.77
CA TYR A 111 4.30 -10.06 2.11
C TYR A 111 3.51 -10.98 1.17
N LYS A 112 2.18 -10.84 1.19
CA LYS A 112 1.26 -11.50 0.25
C LYS A 112 0.55 -10.41 -0.54
N ILE A 113 0.58 -10.50 -1.86
CA ILE A 113 -0.32 -9.71 -2.70
C ILE A 113 -1.59 -10.55 -2.87
N ILE A 114 -2.71 -10.03 -2.35
CA ILE A 114 -4.03 -10.66 -2.51
C ILE A 114 -4.71 -9.95 -3.67
N PHE A 115 -4.86 -10.63 -4.79
CA PHE A 115 -5.67 -10.16 -5.90
C PHE A 115 -7.08 -10.73 -5.75
N PRO A 116 -8.14 -9.91 -5.77
CA PRO A 116 -9.49 -10.44 -5.91
C PRO A 116 -9.59 -11.13 -7.27
N LEU A 117 -10.17 -12.32 -7.30
CA LEU A 117 -10.51 -13.00 -8.54
C LEU A 117 -11.88 -12.50 -8.98
N GLU A 118 -11.92 -11.55 -9.91
CA GLU A 118 -13.16 -10.99 -10.46
C GLU A 118 -13.41 -11.55 -11.86
N MET A 119 -14.63 -12.01 -12.11
CA MET A 119 -15.07 -12.51 -13.42
C MET A 119 -16.39 -11.85 -13.80
N ASP A 120 -16.39 -11.12 -14.91
CA ASP A 120 -17.60 -10.51 -15.46
C ASP A 120 -18.33 -11.52 -16.36
N VAL A 121 -19.60 -11.77 -16.04
CA VAL A 121 -20.49 -12.63 -16.82
C VAL A 121 -21.63 -11.76 -17.35
N LYS A 122 -21.63 -11.54 -18.66
CA LYS A 122 -22.60 -10.67 -19.32
C LYS A 122 -23.34 -11.37 -20.45
N ASN A 123 -24.65 -11.17 -20.51
CA ASN A 123 -25.49 -11.43 -21.67
C ASN A 123 -26.51 -10.30 -21.87
N LYS A 124 -27.49 -10.52 -22.75
CA LYS A 124 -28.54 -9.54 -23.08
C LYS A 124 -29.50 -9.24 -21.91
N ASP A 125 -29.59 -10.13 -20.93
CA ASP A 125 -30.57 -10.09 -19.85
C ASP A 125 -29.91 -9.86 -18.47
N MET A 126 -28.58 -10.02 -18.36
CA MET A 126 -27.85 -10.00 -17.10
C MET A 126 -26.40 -9.52 -17.27
N ASP A 127 -25.93 -8.72 -16.32
CA ASP A 127 -24.55 -8.26 -16.17
C ASP A 127 -24.17 -8.42 -14.70
N VAL A 128 -23.29 -9.38 -14.38
CA VAL A 128 -22.89 -9.70 -13.00
C VAL A 128 -21.39 -9.92 -12.90
N THR A 129 -20.81 -9.47 -11.80
CA THR A 129 -19.41 -9.72 -11.44
C THR A 129 -19.35 -10.77 -10.33
N LEU A 130 -18.62 -11.85 -10.55
CA LEU A 130 -18.32 -12.88 -9.55
C LEU A 130 -16.97 -12.56 -8.92
N SER A 131 -16.92 -12.38 -7.60
CA SER A 131 -15.68 -12.11 -6.86
C SER A 131 -15.34 -13.27 -5.91
N GLY A 132 -14.09 -13.73 -5.93
CA GLY A 132 -13.59 -14.80 -5.03
C GLY A 132 -12.17 -14.52 -4.53
N ASN A 133 -11.77 -15.24 -3.47
CA ASN A 133 -10.42 -15.22 -2.90
C ASN A 133 -9.90 -16.66 -2.77
N TRP A 134 -8.58 -16.83 -2.88
CA TRP A 134 -7.91 -18.10 -2.56
C TRP A 134 -7.75 -18.22 -1.04
N ASP A 135 -8.36 -19.26 -0.44
CA ASP A 135 -8.12 -19.66 0.96
C ASP A 135 -6.69 -20.19 1.16
#